data_AF-A0A930ZJ90-F1
#
_entry.id   AF-A0A930ZJ90-F1
#
_cell.length_a   1.000
_cell.length_b   1.000
_cell.length_c   1.000
_cell.angle_alpha   90.00
_cell.angle_beta   90.00
_cell.angle_gamma   90.00
#
_symmetry.space_group_name_H-M   'P 1'
#
loop_
_entity.id
_entity.type
_entity.pdbx_description
1 polymer ?
#
loop_
_entity_poly.entity_id
_entity_poly.type
_entity_poly.pdbx_seq_one_letter_code
_entity_poly.pdbx_strand_id
1 'polypeptide(L)'
;MNLRFAHSMTGLCGILGAVVLVTSFVINPTPPDNLTTSQLGEFARQHHSPIILGGWLQGIGSLLLVLFALALVHLAGLSTASLVGSRCLQEPASCW
;
A
#
# COMPACT_ATOMS: atom_id res chain seq x y z
N MET A 1 -6.56 -9.17 20.17
CA MET A 1 -5.47 -8.68 19.30
C MET A 1 -4.91 -7.41 19.92
N ASN A 2 -3.60 -7.33 20.19
CA ASN A 2 -3.00 -6.19 20.91
C ASN A 2 -2.98 -4.94 20.00
N LEU A 3 -3.65 -3.85 20.40
CA LEU A 3 -3.78 -2.63 19.60
C LEU A 3 -2.41 -2.03 19.21
N ARG A 4 -1.42 -2.15 20.10
CA ARG A 4 -0.02 -1.72 19.86
C ARG A 4 0.65 -2.51 18.73
N PHE A 5 0.36 -3.81 18.64
CA PHE A 5 0.91 -4.68 17.59
C PHE A 5 0.26 -4.37 16.25
N ALA A 6 -1.05 -4.12 16.24
CA ALA A 6 -1.78 -3.70 15.05
C ALA A 6 -1.22 -2.39 14.47
N HIS A 7 -0.99 -1.36 15.30
CA HIS A 7 -0.38 -0.11 14.84
C HIS A 7 1.01 -0.29 14.22
N SER A 8 1.86 -1.11 14.83
CA SER A 8 3.21 -1.38 14.32
C SER A 8 3.16 -2.07 12.95
N MET A 9 2.32 -3.09 12.80
CA MET A 9 2.11 -3.78 11.52
C MET A 9 1.52 -2.86 10.45
N THR A 10 0.57 -1.99 10.81
CA THR A 10 0.01 -0.99 9.90
C THR A 10 1.10 -0.05 9.39
N GLY A 11 1.90 0.54 10.28
CA GLY A 11 3.01 1.43 9.88
C GLY A 11 4.03 0.72 8.98
N LEU A 12 4.37 -0.53 9.32
CA LEU A 12 5.28 -1.35 8.51
C LEU A 12 4.72 -1.62 7.10
N CYS A 13 3.43 -1.96 6.97
CA CYS A 13 2.80 -2.16 5.67
C CYS A 13 2.84 -0.88 4.81
N GLY A 14 2.61 0.29 5.41
CA GLY A 14 2.69 1.57 4.69
C GLY A 14 4.10 1.88 4.18
N ILE A 15 5.12 1.76 5.05
CA ILE A 15 6.51 2.04 4.69
C ILE A 15 7.02 1.02 3.67
N LEU A 16 6.84 -0.27 3.92
CA LEU A 16 7.25 -1.34 3.00
C LEU A 16 6.51 -1.23 1.67
N GLY A 17 5.20 -0.96 1.68
CA GLY A 17 4.41 -0.80 0.47
C GLY A 17 4.94 0.33 -0.42
N ALA A 18 5.20 1.50 0.16
CA ALA A 18 5.77 2.63 -0.58
C ALA A 18 7.18 2.34 -1.12
N VAL A 19 8.07 1.78 -0.31
CA VAL A 19 9.45 1.47 -0.72
C VAL A 19 9.46 0.43 -1.85
N VAL A 20 8.71 -0.65 -1.70
CA VAL A 20 8.62 -1.72 -2.70
C VAL A 20 8.04 -1.19 -4.01
N LEU A 21 7.00 -0.34 -3.94
CA LEU A 21 6.39 0.25 -5.11
C LEU A 21 7.34 1.21 -5.84
N VAL A 22 8.02 2.11 -5.12
CA VAL A 22 9.00 3.04 -5.73
C VAL A 22 10.15 2.26 -6.37
N THR A 23 10.62 1.20 -5.72
CA THR A 23 11.70 0.35 -6.25
C THR A 23 11.29 -0.31 -7.57
N SER A 24 10.02 -0.69 -7.75
CA SER A 24 9.51 -1.23 -9.02
C SER A 24 9.76 -0.29 -10.21
N PHE A 25 9.52 1.01 -10.03
CA PHE A 25 9.73 1.99 -11.11
C PHE A 25 11.21 2.18 -11.46
N VAL A 26 12.12 1.95 -10.51
CA VAL A 26 13.56 2.07 -10.76
C VAL A 26 14.08 0.86 -11.54
N ILE A 27 13.55 -0.34 -11.28
CA ILE A 27 14.05 -1.58 -11.87
C ILE A 27 13.39 -1.94 -13.19
N ASN A 28 12.28 -1.30 -13.58
CA ASN A 28 11.51 -1.66 -14.76
C ASN A 28 11.93 -0.81 -15.97
N PRO A 29 12.77 -1.33 -16.89
CA PRO A 29 13.23 -0.59 -18.04
C PRO A 29 12.08 -0.35 -19.00
N THR A 30 11.94 0.89 -19.47
CA THR A 30 10.88 1.26 -20.42
C THR A 30 11.39 1.02 -21.85
N PRO A 31 10.62 0.33 -22.72
CA PRO A 31 10.98 0.16 -24.11
C PRO A 31 10.99 1.51 -24.84
N PRO A 32 11.96 1.77 -25.74
CA PRO A 32 11.92 2.93 -26.63
C PRO A 32 10.63 3.01 -27.47
N ASP A 33 10.07 4.21 -27.58
CA ASP A 33 8.77 4.50 -28.18
C ASP A 33 8.70 4.18 -29.69
N ASN A 34 9.85 4.05 -30.34
CA ASN A 34 9.98 3.82 -31.78
C ASN A 34 10.22 2.36 -32.17
N LEU A 35 10.13 1.41 -31.22
CA LEU A 35 10.29 -0.02 -31.50
C LEU A 35 9.11 -0.56 -32.32
N THR A 36 9.41 -1.33 -33.36
CA THR A 36 8.38 -2.14 -34.03
C THR A 36 7.96 -3.30 -33.13
N THR A 37 6.81 -3.93 -33.41
CA THR A 37 6.30 -5.06 -32.62
C THR A 37 7.27 -6.24 -32.53
N SER A 38 8.05 -6.50 -33.59
CA SER A 38 9.08 -7.54 -33.57
C SER A 38 10.26 -7.18 -32.66
N GLN A 39 10.68 -5.91 -32.66
CA GLN A 39 11.76 -5.43 -31.79
C GLN A 39 11.34 -5.33 -30.32
N LEU A 40 10.04 -5.13 -30.05
CA LEU A 40 9.50 -5.17 -28.70
C LEU A 40 9.61 -6.57 -28.07
N GLY A 41 9.39 -7.63 -28.87
CA GLY A 41 9.56 -9.01 -28.41
C GLY A 41 11.02 -9.33 -28.03
N GLU A 42 11.97 -8.84 -28.81
CA GLU A 42 13.41 -8.93 -28.52
C GLU A 42 13.76 -8.16 -27.23
N PHE A 43 13.28 -6.92 -27.09
CA PHE A 43 13.48 -6.12 -25.88
C PHE A 43 12.94 -6.82 -24.62
N ALA A 44 11.73 -7.37 -24.72
CA ALA A 44 11.09 -8.09 -23.63
C ALA A 44 11.85 -9.38 -23.24
N ARG A 45 12.48 -10.06 -24.21
CA ARG A 45 13.36 -11.21 -23.91
C ARG A 45 14.65 -10.78 -23.23
N GLN A 46 15.26 -9.69 -23.69
CA GLN A 46 16.51 -9.16 -23.12
C GLN A 46 16.31 -8.63 -21.69
N HIS A 47 15.16 -8.02 -21.41
CA HIS A 47 14.83 -7.43 -20.11
C HIS A 47 13.79 -8.26 -19.33
N HIS A 48 13.65 -9.55 -19.64
CA HIS A 48 12.60 -10.40 -19.08
C HIS A 48 12.60 -10.42 -17.55
N SER A 49 13.76 -10.68 -16.94
CA SER A 49 13.90 -10.73 -15.48
C SER A 49 13.52 -9.42 -14.78
N PRO A 50 14.08 -8.25 -15.15
CA PRO A 50 13.72 -6.99 -14.49
C PRO A 50 12.27 -6.58 -14.73
N ILE A 51 11.68 -6.88 -15.90
CA ILE A 51 10.26 -6.58 -16.18
C ILE A 51 9.34 -7.42 -15.28
N ILE A 52 9.59 -8.73 -15.17
CA ILE A 52 8.79 -9.63 -14.33
C ILE A 52 8.95 -9.25 -12.85
N LEU A 53 10.18 -9.00 -12.40
CA LEU A 53 10.46 -8.58 -11.03
C LEU A 53 9.78 -7.23 -10.74
N GLY A 54 9.92 -6.26 -11.64
CA GLY A 54 9.24 -4.96 -11.58
C GLY A 54 7.73 -5.12 -11.42
N GLY A 55 7.09 -5.95 -12.24
CA GLY A 55 5.66 -6.24 -12.15
C GLY A 55 5.25 -6.84 -10.80
N TRP A 56 6.04 -7.79 -10.27
CA TRP A 56 5.80 -8.36 -8.94
C TRP A 56 5.91 -7.32 -7.83
N LEU A 57 6.96 -6.49 -7.83
CA LEU A 57 7.13 -5.40 -6.86
C LEU A 57 5.97 -4.40 -6.95
N GLN A 58 5.50 -4.09 -8.16
CA GLN A 58 4.38 -3.16 -8.35
C GLN A 58 3.08 -3.70 -7.75
N GLY A 59 2.80 -4.99 -7.99
CA GLY A 59 1.63 -5.66 -7.43
C GLY A 59 1.67 -5.76 -5.90
N ILE A 60 2.79 -6.22 -5.34
CA ILE A 60 2.96 -6.38 -3.89
C ILE A 60 2.94 -5.01 -3.18
N GLY A 61 3.64 -4.02 -3.73
CA GLY A 61 3.64 -2.66 -3.18
C GLY A 61 2.25 -2.04 -3.14
N SER A 62 1.47 -2.21 -4.23
CA SER A 62 0.08 -1.73 -4.30
C SER A 62 -0.82 -2.44 -3.28
N LEU A 63 -0.70 -3.76 -3.14
CA LEU A 63 -1.47 -4.52 -2.14
C LEU A 63 -1.17 -4.05 -0.71
N LEU A 64 0.11 -3.86 -0.38
CA LEU A 64 0.54 -3.38 0.95
C LEU A 64 -0.02 -1.98 1.26
N LEU A 65 -0.06 -1.08 0.27
CA LEU A 65 -0.67 0.24 0.43
C LEU A 65 -2.19 0.18 0.65
N VAL A 66 -2.90 -0.72 -0.04
CA VAL A 66 -4.34 -0.93 0.19
C VAL A 66 -4.60 -1.47 1.60
N LEU A 67 -3.81 -2.47 2.04
CA LEU A 67 -3.91 -3.00 3.41
C LEU A 67 -3.61 -1.92 4.45
N PHE A 68 -2.62 -1.07 4.19
CA PHE A 68 -2.33 0.09 5.02
C PHE A 68 -3.52 1.05 5.11
N ALA A 69 -4.11 1.43 3.97
CA ALA A 69 -5.27 2.32 3.93
C ALA A 69 -6.48 1.73 4.68
N LEU A 70 -6.79 0.45 4.47
CA LEU A 70 -7.87 -0.24 5.20
C LEU A 70 -7.59 -0.25 6.70
N ALA A 71 -6.35 -0.55 7.10
CA ALA A 71 -5.97 -0.55 8.51
C ALA A 71 -6.08 0.85 9.15
N LEU A 72 -5.76 1.92 8.42
CA LEU A 72 -5.98 3.29 8.88
C LEU A 72 -7.47 3.60 9.08
N VAL A 73 -8.35 3.17 8.15
CA VAL A 73 -9.80 3.36 8.28
C VAL A 73 -10.34 2.61 9.48
N HIS A 74 -9.92 1.36 9.69
CA HIS A 74 -10.31 0.59 10.86
C HIS A 74 -9.85 1.26 12.17
N LEU A 75 -8.64 1.82 12.19
CA LEU A 75 -8.13 2.53 13.36
C LEU A 75 -8.87 3.85 13.63
N ALA A 76 -9.20 4.59 12.58
CA ALA A 76 -10.00 5.81 12.68
C ALA A 76 -11.40 5.51 13.23
N GLY A 77 -12.02 4.41 12.81
CA GLY A 77 -13.32 3.97 13.34
C GLY A 77 -13.28 3.66 14.84
N LEU A 78 -12.23 2.97 15.31
CA LEU A 78 -12.06 2.64 16.73
C LEU A 78 -11.82 3.89 17.60
N SER A 79 -11.00 4.82 17.12
CA SER A 79 -10.74 6.08 17.84
C SER A 79 -11.96 6.98 17.90
N THR A 80 -12.74 7.06 16.82
CA THR A 80 -13.99 7.85 16.78
C THR A 80 -15.04 7.30 17.74
N ALA A 81 -15.22 5.97 17.81
CA ALA A 81 -16.13 5.34 18.77
C ALA A 81 -15.70 5.57 20.23
N SER A 82 -14.39 5.57 20.51
CA SER A 82 -13.85 5.86 21.84
C SER A 82 -14.05 7.32 22.26
N LEU A 83 -13.92 8.27 21.33
CA LEU A 83 -14.16 9.69 21.56
C LEU A 83 -15.64 10.00 21.83
N VAL A 84 -16.55 9.33 21.11
CA VAL A 84 -18.00 9.46 21.36
C VAL A 84 -18.37 8.86 22.73
N GLY A 85 -17.84 7.69 23.08
CA GLY A 85 -18.08 7.07 24.39
C GLY A 85 -17.55 7.91 25.56
N SER A 86 -16.38 8.52 25.41
CA SER A 86 -15.82 9.42 26.43
C SER A 86 -16.58 10.74 26.56
N ARG A 87 -17.12 11.29 25.47
CA ARG A 87 -18.05 12.43 25.54
C ARG A 87 -19.35 12.10 26.27
N CYS A 88 -19.97 10.95 26.02
CA CYS A 88 -21.21 10.58 26.72
C CYS A 88 -20.98 10.30 28.22
N LEU A 89 -19.76 9.93 28.64
CA LEU A 89 -19.40 9.87 30.06
C LEU A 89 -19.24 11.26 30.69
N GLN A 90 -18.82 12.27 29.92
CA GLN A 90 -18.61 13.63 30.40
C GLN A 90 -19.92 14.46 30.43
N GLU A 91 -20.78 14.28 29.42
CA GLU A 91 -22.05 15.02 29.26
C GLU A 91 -23.19 14.05 28.87
N PRO A 92 -23.84 13.39 29.86
CA PRO A 92 -24.85 12.36 29.58
C PRO A 92 -26.16 12.92 29.01
N ALA A 93 -26.42 14.22 29.16
CA ALA A 93 -27.66 14.86 28.74
C ALA A 93 -27.79 15.05 27.21
N SER A 94 -26.69 15.01 26.47
CA SER A 94 -26.62 15.22 25.03
C SER A 94 -26.50 13.93 24.20
N CYS A 95 -26.64 12.76 24.83
CA CYS A 95 -26.42 11.45 24.19
C CYS A 95 -27.73 10.81 23.66
N TRP A 96 -28.80 11.60 23.45
CA TRP A 96 -30.10 11.17 22.93
C TRP A 96 -30.34 11.67 21.50
#